data_AF-A0A1H6ZY29-F1
#
_entry.id   AF-A0A1H6ZY29-F1
#
_cell.length_a   1.000
_cell.length_b   1.000
_cell.length_c   1.000
_cell.angle_alpha   90.00
_cell.angle_beta   90.00
_cell.angle_gamma   90.00
#
_symmetry.space_group_name_H-M   'P 1'
#
loop_
_entity.id
_entity.type
_entity.pdbx_description
1 polymer ?
#
loop_
_entity_poly.entity_id
_entity_poly.type
_entity_poly.pdbx_seq_one_letter_code
_entity_poly.pdbx_strand_id
1 'polypeptide(L)'
;MASSGTPPTAGPPLQWIGVSGLRRYGQDQLAQTIAQNFPAQVQALFDKKHKLVEKYSVEGENLGGSGGEYKLQDGFGWTNGVVLKLLSLYPQEKTAP
;
A
#
# COMPACT_ATOMS: atom_id res chain seq x y z
N MET A 1 6.87 25.69 -17.77
CA MET A 1 6.68 24.24 -18.03
C MET A 1 7.07 23.52 -16.76
N ALA A 2 6.11 23.02 -15.97
CA ALA A 2 6.43 22.25 -14.77
C ALA A 2 7.03 20.91 -15.22
N SER A 3 8.22 20.58 -14.73
CA SER A 3 8.76 19.23 -14.80
C SER A 3 7.75 18.33 -14.10
N SER A 4 7.06 17.46 -14.84
CA SER A 4 6.13 16.48 -14.29
C SER A 4 6.95 15.43 -13.54
N GLY A 5 7.34 15.75 -12.31
CA GLY A 5 8.04 14.84 -11.42
C GLY A 5 7.20 13.60 -11.21
N THR A 6 7.84 12.42 -11.29
CA THR A 6 7.21 11.16 -10.96
C THR A 6 6.61 11.25 -9.55
N PRO A 7 5.30 10.98 -9.38
CA PRO A 7 4.68 10.97 -8.07
C PRO A 7 5.42 10.01 -7.13
N PRO A 8 5.57 10.34 -5.84
CA PRO A 8 6.28 9.46 -4.93
C PRO A 8 5.54 8.12 -4.82
N THR A 9 6.29 7.02 -4.91
CA THR A 9 5.75 5.65 -4.82
C THR A 9 6.35 4.92 -3.63
N ALA A 10 5.54 4.11 -2.96
CA ALA A 10 5.99 3.27 -1.87
C ALA A 10 5.80 1.79 -2.22
N GLY A 11 6.85 1.01 -1.98
CA GLY A 11 6.79 -0.45 -2.07
C GLY A 11 6.12 -1.07 -0.84
N PRO A 12 5.40 -2.20 -0.99
CA PRO A 12 4.79 -2.92 0.13
C PRO A 12 5.77 -3.26 1.27
N PRO A 13 7.04 -3.67 1.01
CA PRO A 13 7.99 -3.92 2.10
C PRO A 13 8.23 -2.71 3.01
N LEU A 14 8.25 -1.50 2.46
CA LEU A 14 8.45 -0.27 3.25
C LEU A 14 7.25 0.02 4.17
N GLN A 15 6.04 -0.30 3.71
CA GLN A 15 4.83 -0.20 4.53
C GLN A 15 4.93 -1.14 5.75
N TRP A 16 5.38 -2.38 5.53
CA TRP A 16 5.60 -3.33 6.63
C TRP A 16 6.69 -2.88 7.60
N ILE A 17 7.83 -2.40 7.09
CA ILE A 17 8.94 -1.91 7.93
C ILE A 17 8.46 -0.73 8.78
N GLY A 18 7.72 0.22 8.20
CA GLY A 18 7.15 1.36 8.91
C GLY A 18 6.19 0.93 10.03
N VAL A 19 5.21 0.08 9.72
CA VAL A 19 4.26 -0.45 10.71
C VAL A 19 4.99 -1.21 11.83
N SER A 20 5.91 -2.10 11.48
CA SER A 20 6.67 -2.90 12.45
C SER A 20 7.53 -2.03 13.36
N GLY A 21 8.21 -1.03 12.79
CA GLY A 21 9.00 -0.04 13.53
C GLY A 21 8.13 0.74 14.51
N LEU A 22 7.04 1.34 14.04
CA LEU A 22 6.14 2.13 14.90
C LEU A 22 5.62 1.32 16.09
N ARG A 23 5.21 0.06 15.89
CA ARG A 23 4.79 -0.83 16.99
C ARG A 23 5.91 -1.08 18.00
N ARG A 24 7.14 -1.29 17.55
CA ARG A 24 8.29 -1.53 18.44
C ARG A 24 8.60 -0.33 19.33
N TYR A 25 8.23 0.88 18.91
CA TYR A 25 8.44 2.12 19.64
C TYR A 25 7.16 2.66 20.31
N GLY A 26 6.10 1.83 20.45
CA GLY A 26 4.87 2.20 21.15
C GLY A 26 3.97 3.19 20.41
N GLN A 27 4.20 3.40 19.10
CA GLN A 27 3.38 4.27 18.25
C GLN A 27 2.22 3.48 17.63
N ASP A 28 1.44 2.79 18.45
CA ASP A 28 0.46 1.79 17.99
C ASP A 28 -0.66 2.38 17.14
N GLN A 29 -1.17 3.56 17.50
CA GLN A 29 -2.23 4.22 16.74
C GLN A 29 -1.77 4.59 15.33
N LEU A 30 -0.56 5.14 15.20
CA LEU A 30 0.00 5.48 13.89
C LEU A 30 0.31 4.22 13.07
N ALA A 31 0.82 3.17 13.73
CA ALA A 31 1.05 1.88 13.08
C ALA A 31 -0.25 1.29 12.53
N GLN A 32 -1.34 1.36 13.31
CA GLN A 32 -2.66 0.91 12.89
C GLN A 32 -3.17 1.72 11.70
N THR A 33 -3.11 3.05 11.75
CA THR A 33 -3.54 3.92 10.63
C THR A 33 -2.86 3.52 9.32
N ILE A 34 -1.54 3.35 9.31
CA ILE A 34 -0.80 2.94 8.11
C ILE A 34 -1.20 1.52 7.68
N ALA A 35 -1.35 0.61 8.65
CA ALA A 35 -1.71 -0.78 8.40
C ALA A 35 -3.13 -0.96 7.84
N GLN A 36 -4.04 0.00 8.07
CA GLN A 36 -5.38 0.00 7.49
C GLN A 36 -5.41 0.71 6.12
N ASN A 37 -4.69 1.83 5.99
CA ASN A 37 -4.65 2.62 4.75
C ASN A 37 -4.04 1.87 3.57
N PHE A 38 -2.94 1.13 3.79
CA PHE A 38 -2.27 0.45 2.68
C PHE A 38 -3.14 -0.68 2.06
N PRO A 39 -3.72 -1.63 2.82
CA PRO A 39 -4.68 -2.59 2.26
C PRO A 39 -5.89 -1.93 1.59
N ALA A 40 -6.42 -0.83 2.13
CA ALA A 40 -7.52 -0.09 1.50
C ALA A 40 -7.12 0.48 0.12
N GLN A 41 -5.90 0.99 0.00
CA GLN A 41 -5.37 1.46 -1.29
C GLN A 41 -5.20 0.30 -2.29
N VAL A 42 -4.71 -0.84 -1.83
CA VAL A 42 -4.58 -2.06 -2.65
C VAL A 42 -5.97 -2.52 -3.13
N GLN A 43 -6.95 -2.55 -2.24
CA GLN A 43 -8.34 -2.92 -2.56
C GLN A 43 -8.93 -1.95 -3.59
N ALA A 44 -8.76 -0.64 -3.41
CA ALA A 44 -9.27 0.35 -4.36
C ALA A 44 -8.68 0.20 -5.77
N LEU A 45 -7.40 -0.19 -5.89
CA LEU A 45 -6.81 -0.49 -7.19
C LEU A 45 -7.41 -1.78 -7.76
N PHE A 46 -7.53 -2.81 -6.93
CA PHE A 46 -8.10 -4.09 -7.32
C PHE A 46 -9.54 -3.94 -7.82
N ASP A 47 -10.38 -3.15 -7.16
CA ASP A 47 -11.76 -2.91 -7.58
C ASP A 47 -11.84 -2.23 -8.95
N LYS A 48 -10.87 -1.37 -9.28
CA LYS A 48 -10.83 -0.63 -10.56
C LYS A 48 -10.17 -1.41 -11.70
N LYS A 49 -9.19 -2.26 -11.40
CA LYS A 49 -8.26 -2.84 -12.39
C LYS A 49 -8.13 -4.36 -12.31
N HIS A 50 -8.75 -4.99 -11.31
CA HIS A 50 -8.70 -6.42 -11.03
C HIS A 50 -7.28 -6.99 -10.93
N LYS A 51 -6.35 -6.21 -10.37
CA LYS A 51 -4.96 -6.60 -10.20
C LYS A 51 -4.30 -5.92 -9.01
N LEU A 52 -3.28 -6.60 -8.48
CA LEU A 52 -2.35 -6.06 -7.49
C LEU A 52 -1.02 -5.79 -8.21
N VAL A 53 -0.35 -4.73 -7.82
CA VAL A 53 0.88 -4.26 -8.48
C VAL A 53 2.06 -4.22 -7.53
N GLU A 54 3.26 -4.09 -8.10
CA GLU A 54 4.52 -3.99 -7.36
C GLU A 54 4.62 -2.76 -6.44
N LYS A 55 4.10 -1.61 -6.87
CA LYS A 55 4.26 -0.30 -6.20
C LYS A 55 2.96 0.50 -6.27
N TYR A 56 2.70 1.29 -5.24
CA TYR A 56 1.51 2.14 -5.14
C TYR A 56 1.93 3.60 -5.03
N SER A 57 1.16 4.51 -5.62
CA SER A 57 1.39 5.95 -5.45
C SER A 57 1.05 6.36 -4.03
N VAL A 58 1.86 7.21 -3.41
CA VAL A 58 1.51 7.80 -2.11
C VAL A 58 0.67 9.08 -2.24
N GLU A 59 0.53 9.60 -3.47
CA GLU A 59 -0.19 10.84 -3.78
C GLU A 59 -1.12 10.68 -5.00
N GLY A 60 -2.23 11.42 -5.02
CA GLY A 60 -3.13 11.52 -6.16
C GLY A 60 -4.05 10.32 -6.40
N GLU A 61 -4.87 10.41 -7.45
CA GLU A 61 -5.88 9.39 -7.80
C GLU A 61 -5.31 8.15 -8.49
N ASN A 62 -4.03 8.17 -8.85
CA ASN A 62 -3.38 7.08 -9.57
C ASN A 62 -2.93 6.00 -8.58
N LEU A 63 -3.78 5.01 -8.36
CA LEU A 63 -3.58 4.02 -7.29
C LEU A 63 -2.37 3.09 -7.55
N GLY A 64 -2.02 2.85 -8.81
CA GLY A 64 -0.78 2.18 -9.18
C GLY A 64 0.37 3.17 -9.29
N GLY A 65 1.49 2.87 -8.63
CA GLY A 65 2.69 3.70 -8.73
C GLY A 65 3.26 3.72 -10.15
N SER A 66 3.88 4.82 -10.53
CA SER A 66 4.62 4.96 -11.79
C SER A 66 6.10 5.25 -11.53
N GLY A 67 6.95 5.05 -12.54
CA GLY A 67 8.38 5.32 -12.46
C GLY A 67 9.26 4.09 -12.21
N GLY A 68 10.51 4.20 -12.67
CA GLY A 68 11.48 3.10 -12.79
C GLY A 68 11.81 2.82 -14.26
N GLU A 69 12.82 1.97 -14.50
CA GLU A 69 13.27 1.61 -15.86
C GLU A 69 12.29 0.69 -16.60
N TYR A 70 11.34 0.08 -15.89
CA TYR A 70 10.44 -0.95 -16.42
C TYR A 70 8.98 -0.67 -16.13
N LYS A 71 8.10 -1.28 -16.94
CA LYS A 71 6.64 -1.24 -16.73
C LYS A 71 6.27 -1.86 -15.37
N LEU A 72 5.28 -1.27 -14.72
CA LEU A 72 4.69 -1.78 -13.49
C LEU A 72 4.24 -3.24 -13.66
N GLN A 73 4.68 -4.11 -12.76
CA GLN A 73 4.38 -5.55 -12.80
C GLN A 73 3.11 -5.89 -12.04
N ASP A 74 2.33 -6.81 -12.60
CA ASP A 74 1.09 -7.33 -12.04
C ASP A 74 1.36 -8.61 -11.23
N GLY A 75 0.62 -8.83 -10.14
CA GLY A 75 0.68 -10.08 -9.37
C GLY A 75 1.93 -10.25 -8.50
N PHE A 76 2.36 -9.19 -7.81
CA PHE A 76 3.63 -9.18 -7.08
C PHE A 76 3.55 -9.83 -5.68
N GLY A 77 4.38 -10.85 -5.42
CA GLY A 77 4.33 -11.66 -4.20
C GLY A 77 4.47 -10.88 -2.89
N TRP A 78 5.30 -9.83 -2.86
CA TRP A 78 5.43 -8.99 -1.67
C TRP A 78 4.18 -8.18 -1.35
N THR A 79 3.34 -7.87 -2.34
CA THR A 79 2.11 -7.10 -2.12
C THR A 79 1.11 -7.99 -1.42
N ASN A 80 0.95 -9.22 -1.93
CA ASN A 80 0.10 -10.23 -1.31
C ASN A 80 0.55 -10.52 0.13
N GLY A 81 1.84 -10.78 0.34
CA GLY A 81 2.38 -11.09 1.66
C GLY A 81 2.18 -9.97 2.68
N VAL A 82 2.45 -8.71 2.29
CA VAL A 82 2.29 -7.56 3.18
C VAL A 82 0.82 -7.29 3.47
N VAL A 83 -0.06 -7.32 2.47
CA VAL A 83 -1.50 -7.12 2.67
C VAL A 83 -2.07 -8.17 3.62
N LEU A 84 -1.78 -9.46 3.40
CA LEU A 84 -2.22 -10.53 4.30
C LEU A 84 -1.68 -10.34 5.72
N LYS A 85 -0.42 -9.92 5.86
CA LYS A 85 0.17 -9.67 7.18
C LYS A 85 -0.53 -8.53 7.92
N LEU A 86 -0.82 -7.43 7.24
CA LEU A 86 -1.46 -6.27 7.84
C LEU A 86 -2.92 -6.55 8.20
N LEU A 87 -3.67 -7.22 7.33
CA LEU A 87 -5.06 -7.65 7.62
C LEU A 87 -5.12 -8.65 8.78
N SER A 88 -4.13 -9.54 8.92
CA SER A 88 -4.04 -10.45 10.07
C SER A 88 -3.74 -9.72 11.39
N LEU A 89 -2.99 -8.62 11.35
CA LEU A 89 -2.63 -7.84 12.55
C LEU A 89 -3.71 -6.85 12.94
N TYR A 90 -4.39 -6.27 11.96
CA TYR A 90 -5.46 -5.31 12.12
C TYR A 90 -6.63 -5.73 11.23
N PRO A 91 -7.43 -6.72 11.67
CA PRO A 91 -8.62 -7.15 10.96
C PRO A 91 -9.52 -5.93 10.71
N GLN A 92 -9.98 -5.77 9.48
CA GLN A 92 -11.01 -4.78 9.19
C GLN A 92 -12.32 -5.34 9.71
N GLU A 93 -13.00 -4.60 10.58
CA GLU A 93 -14.42 -4.85 10.86
C GLU A 93 -15.16 -4.67 9.54
N LYS A 94 -15.91 -5.69 9.10
CA LYS A 94 -16.89 -5.48 8.04
C LYS A 94 -18.00 -4.62 8.64
N THR A 95 -18.02 -3.32 8.35
CA THR A 95 -19.26 -2.57 8.47
C THR A 95 -20.24 -3.20 7.47
N ALA A 96 -21.26 -3.88 7.99
CA ALA A 96 -22.32 -4.44 7.16
C ALA A 96 -22.98 -3.32 6.33
N PRO A 97 -23.38 -3.60 5.07
CA PRO A 97 -24.07 -2.62 4.23
C PRO A 97 -25.40 -2.18 4.83
#